data_AF-A0A3B8LX49-F1
#
_entry.id   AF-A0A3B8LX49-F1
#
_cell.length_a   1.000
_cell.length_b   1.000
_cell.length_c   1.000
_cell.angle_alpha   90.00
_cell.angle_beta   90.00
_cell.angle_gamma   90.00
#
_symmetry.space_group_name_H-M   'P 1'
#
loop_
_entity.id
_entity.type
_entity.pdbx_description
1 polymer ?
#
loop_
_entity_poly.entity_id
_entity_poly.type
_entity_poly.pdbx_seq_one_letter_code
_entity_poly.pdbx_strand_id
1 'polypeptide(L)'
;MTQLYKSGSVLFQLDFEKVSTYLVAEGLFQGDIYETEHSEGVRRKICLCPIKEYVVLTNPWDIAPMPQPERWGRLIAQGKCVGFRKSLGDTYFYSPDGYAWSGQEITFEEEHADTGLRDHKDQRVFDGDIVVFSSKVGGRQTRQAVILKHRDWGALFWDPERELMQKVPAGKTGIFRVKEIIGTIHSDPALREKGQSVMANYSPYDVATWSEVFGLVASMFAVVGLVIGVQYMLWGAIRPILSSGGVFAGAWLYFYRKRQGDEAWLTRVRLFSIAQRASGVFTLVGCAAYAALLLGGTAGLDEARAHPFGALLGVALVLVLLSFASIVLSGDIVAWTHGGYHDERSKT
;
A
#
# COMPACT_ATOMS: atom_id res chain seq x y z
N MET A 1 -14.26 2.56 46.93
CA MET A 1 -15.10 3.67 46.42
C MET A 1 -15.11 3.57 44.91
N THR A 2 -16.25 3.29 44.30
CA THR A 2 -16.35 2.88 42.88
C THR A 2 -16.58 4.11 42.00
N GLN A 3 -15.76 4.33 40.97
CA GLN A 3 -16.03 5.33 39.93
C GLN A 3 -16.05 4.67 38.55
N LEU A 4 -17.10 4.98 37.79
CA LEU A 4 -17.33 4.53 36.42
C LEU A 4 -16.86 5.62 35.46
N TYR A 5 -15.99 5.26 34.50
CA TYR A 5 -15.65 6.12 33.37
C TYR A 5 -16.20 5.52 32.07
N LYS A 6 -16.83 6.37 31.26
CA LYS A 6 -17.41 6.01 29.97
C LYS A 6 -16.50 6.51 28.85
N SER A 7 -15.85 5.59 28.15
CA SER A 7 -15.39 5.77 26.77
C SER A 7 -15.57 4.42 26.07
N GLY A 8 -16.30 4.42 24.94
CA GLY A 8 -16.36 3.29 24.01
C GLY A 8 -16.53 1.89 24.62
N SER A 9 -17.74 1.56 25.06
CA SER A 9 -18.33 0.21 25.03
C SER A 9 -17.49 -1.01 25.48
N VAL A 10 -16.71 -0.95 26.57
CA VAL A 10 -16.43 -2.13 27.41
C VAL A 10 -16.30 -1.71 28.88
N LEU A 11 -17.02 -2.38 29.78
CA LEU A 11 -16.94 -2.21 31.23
C LEU A 11 -15.82 -3.11 31.77
N PHE A 12 -14.78 -2.53 32.38
CA PHE A 12 -13.81 -3.30 33.16
C PHE A 12 -13.86 -2.88 34.62
N GLN A 13 -13.92 -3.86 35.52
CA GLN A 13 -13.75 -3.68 36.96
C GLN A 13 -12.30 -4.03 37.29
N LEU A 14 -11.50 -3.03 37.66
CA LEU A 14 -10.09 -3.22 38.03
C LEU A 14 -9.91 -3.02 39.53
N ASP A 15 -9.17 -3.94 40.15
CA ASP A 15 -8.73 -3.86 41.53
C ASP A 15 -7.43 -3.04 41.60
N PHE A 16 -7.51 -1.81 42.10
CA PHE A 16 -6.52 -0.74 41.87
C PHE A 16 -5.17 -0.96 42.56
N GLU A 17 -5.10 -1.72 43.66
CA GLU A 17 -3.86 -1.86 44.43
C GLU A 17 -2.82 -2.79 43.79
N LYS A 18 -3.24 -3.74 42.95
CA LYS A 18 -2.31 -4.70 42.31
C LYS A 18 -1.82 -4.24 40.94
N VAL A 19 -2.61 -3.42 40.25
CA VAL A 19 -2.37 -3.05 38.84
C VAL A 19 -1.33 -1.93 38.71
N SER A 20 -1.27 -0.99 39.65
CA SER A 20 -0.35 0.15 39.56
C SER A 20 1.12 -0.23 39.72
N THR A 21 1.43 -1.26 40.51
CA THR A 21 2.81 -1.66 40.81
C THR A 21 3.46 -2.45 39.65
N TYR A 22 2.66 -3.22 38.92
CA TYR A 22 3.14 -4.05 37.80
C TYR A 22 3.41 -3.24 36.53
N LEU A 23 2.56 -2.25 36.22
CA LEU A 23 2.62 -1.51 34.95
C LEU A 23 3.76 -0.48 34.87
N VAL A 24 4.21 0.03 36.03
CA VAL A 24 5.34 0.96 36.10
C VAL A 24 6.69 0.22 36.03
N ALA A 25 6.76 -1.00 36.56
CA ALA A 25 7.99 -1.80 36.61
C ALA A 25 8.49 -2.25 35.22
N GLU A 26 7.60 -2.41 34.24
CA GLU A 26 7.96 -2.83 32.87
C GLU A 26 8.15 -1.68 31.87
N GLY A 27 8.11 -0.42 32.33
CA GLY A 27 8.34 0.74 31.45
C GLY A 27 7.26 0.98 30.38
N LEU A 28 6.06 0.43 30.59
CA LEU A 28 4.93 0.51 29.63
C LEU A 28 4.17 1.85 29.68
N PHE A 29 4.33 2.60 30.77
CA PHE A 29 3.72 3.91 30.98
C PHE A 29 4.75 4.90 31.52
N GLN A 30 4.61 6.18 31.16
CA GLN A 30 5.35 7.28 31.76
C GLN A 30 4.35 8.17 32.50
N GLY A 31 4.61 8.47 33.77
CA GLY A 31 3.72 9.32 34.57
C GLY A 31 4.23 9.56 35.98
N ASP A 32 3.90 10.74 36.51
CA ASP A 32 4.19 11.14 37.88
C ASP A 32 3.00 10.78 38.79
N ILE A 33 3.30 10.36 40.02
CA ILE A 33 2.29 10.16 41.06
C ILE A 33 2.23 11.43 41.90
N TYR A 34 1.05 12.05 41.97
CA TYR A 34 0.81 13.17 42.87
C TYR A 34 -0.13 12.73 43.99
N GLU A 35 0.31 12.94 45.22
CA GLU A 35 -0.53 12.85 46.42
C GLU A 35 -1.09 14.24 46.73
N THR A 36 -2.41 14.32 46.84
CA THR A 36 -3.06 15.51 47.36
C THR A 36 -3.81 15.15 48.63
N GLU A 37 -3.40 15.79 49.72
CA GLU A 37 -4.04 15.64 51.02
C GLU A 37 -5.27 16.54 51.09
N HIS A 38 -6.44 15.92 51.27
CA HIS A 38 -7.69 16.64 51.54
C HIS A 38 -8.12 16.39 52.98
N SER A 39 -8.92 17.30 53.54
CA SER A 39 -9.45 17.22 54.91
C SER A 39 -10.29 15.97 55.20
N GLU A 40 -10.66 15.21 54.17
CA GLU A 40 -11.41 13.94 54.26
C GLU A 40 -10.54 12.69 54.01
N GLY A 41 -9.21 12.85 53.93
CA GLY A 41 -8.24 11.77 53.72
C GLY A 41 -7.36 11.96 52.48
N VAL A 42 -6.29 11.17 52.40
CA VAL A 42 -5.34 11.18 51.28
C VAL A 42 -5.99 10.59 50.03
N ARG A 43 -6.06 11.34 48.92
CA ARG A 43 -6.44 10.80 47.61
C ARG A 43 -5.23 10.84 46.68
N ARG A 44 -4.84 9.66 46.18
CA ARG A 44 -3.80 9.52 45.16
C ARG A 44 -4.43 9.68 43.78
N LYS A 45 -3.88 10.58 42.96
CA LYS A 45 -4.31 10.74 41.56
C LYS A 45 -3.13 10.35 40.67
N ILE A 46 -3.31 9.30 39.87
CA ILE A 46 -2.28 8.81 38.94
C ILE A 46 -2.71 9.20 37.53
N CYS A 47 -1.89 10.01 36.86
CA CYS A 47 -2.05 10.31 35.44
C CYS A 47 -1.05 9.44 34.67
N LEU A 48 -1.54 8.44 33.92
CA LEU A 48 -0.71 7.62 33.06
C LEU A 48 -0.94 8.02 31.60
N CYS A 49 0.15 8.34 30.89
CA CYS A 49 0.14 8.48 29.43
C CYS A 49 0.59 7.15 28.80
N PRO A 50 -0.24 6.50 27.95
CA PRO A 50 0.17 5.29 27.26
C PRO A 50 1.24 5.60 26.21
N ILE A 51 2.36 4.87 26.24
CA ILE A 51 3.42 4.98 25.22
C ILE A 51 3.02 4.20 23.94
N LYS A 52 2.14 3.19 24.08
CA LYS A 52 1.49 2.42 23.00
C LYS A 52 0.14 1.86 23.48
N GLU A 53 -0.83 1.73 22.58
CA GLU A 53 -2.10 1.05 22.86
C GLU A 53 -1.84 -0.46 23.01
N TYR A 54 -1.84 -0.96 24.24
CA TYR A 54 -1.94 -2.39 24.52
C TYR A 54 -3.09 -2.66 25.49
N VAL A 55 -3.94 -3.62 25.11
CA VAL A 55 -4.94 -4.20 25.99
C VAL A 55 -4.23 -5.23 26.86
N VAL A 56 -4.10 -4.96 28.15
CA VAL A 56 -3.56 -5.92 29.11
C VAL A 56 -4.63 -7.00 29.36
N LEU A 57 -4.39 -8.21 28.83
CA LEU A 57 -5.26 -9.37 29.05
C LEU A 57 -4.76 -10.15 30.27
N THR A 58 -5.62 -10.28 31.29
CA THR A 58 -5.29 -10.93 32.56
C THR A 58 -5.40 -12.46 32.54
N ASN A 59 -5.79 -13.09 31.42
CA ASN A 59 -5.77 -14.55 31.29
C ASN A 59 -5.63 -14.99 29.81
N PRO A 60 -4.54 -15.67 29.40
CA PRO A 60 -4.33 -16.07 28.01
C PRO A 60 -5.25 -17.20 27.52
N TRP A 61 -6.03 -17.82 28.41
CA TRP A 61 -6.91 -18.96 28.10
C TRP A 61 -8.40 -18.59 27.98
N ASP A 62 -8.79 -17.37 28.38
CA ASP A 62 -10.17 -16.86 28.26
C ASP A 62 -10.33 -15.88 27.09
N ILE A 63 -9.56 -16.07 26.02
CA ILE A 63 -9.74 -15.30 24.80
C ILE A 63 -10.99 -15.85 24.11
N ALA A 64 -12.16 -15.29 24.47
CA ALA A 64 -13.32 -15.38 23.59
C ALA A 64 -12.82 -15.00 22.18
N PRO A 65 -13.08 -15.82 21.15
CA PRO A 65 -12.58 -15.53 19.81
C PRO A 65 -12.93 -14.10 19.47
N MET A 66 -11.94 -13.30 19.04
CA MET A 66 -12.18 -11.91 18.66
C MET A 66 -13.43 -11.90 17.78
N PRO A 67 -14.45 -11.08 18.10
CA PRO A 67 -15.68 -11.06 17.34
C PRO A 67 -15.30 -10.84 15.88
N GLN A 68 -15.64 -11.81 15.03
CA GLN A 68 -15.30 -11.72 13.62
C GLN A 68 -15.88 -10.41 13.07
N PRO A 69 -15.11 -9.68 12.24
CA PRO A 69 -15.57 -8.40 11.74
C PRO A 69 -16.89 -8.59 11.00
N GLU A 70 -17.88 -7.84 11.44
CA GLU A 70 -19.23 -7.84 10.89
C GLU A 70 -19.17 -7.55 9.38
N ARG A 71 -19.59 -8.49 8.54
CA ARG A 71 -19.60 -8.30 7.07
C ARG A 71 -20.99 -7.97 6.60
N TRP A 72 -21.08 -6.96 5.74
CA TRP A 72 -22.31 -6.50 5.12
C TRP A 72 -22.28 -6.79 3.63
N GLY A 73 -23.46 -7.12 3.11
CA GLY A 73 -23.73 -7.28 1.69
C GLY A 73 -25.02 -6.57 1.31
N ARG A 74 -25.06 -5.92 0.15
CA ARG A 74 -26.28 -5.42 -0.48
C ARG A 74 -26.81 -6.50 -1.40
N LEU A 75 -28.08 -6.86 -1.26
CA LEU A 75 -28.73 -7.93 -2.01
C LEU A 75 -29.45 -7.34 -3.23
N ILE A 76 -29.15 -7.90 -4.40
CA ILE A 76 -29.71 -7.46 -5.69
C ILE A 76 -30.55 -8.57 -6.30
N ALA A 77 -31.74 -8.22 -6.79
CA ALA A 77 -32.54 -9.07 -7.67
C ALA A 77 -33.11 -8.21 -8.80
N GLN A 78 -33.07 -8.71 -10.04
CA GLN A 78 -33.57 -8.00 -11.22
C GLN A 78 -32.97 -6.59 -11.37
N GLY A 79 -31.68 -6.45 -11.05
CA GLY A 79 -30.95 -5.17 -11.09
C GLY A 79 -31.36 -4.15 -10.02
N LYS A 80 -32.20 -4.52 -9.04
CA LYS A 80 -32.65 -3.64 -7.95
C LYS A 80 -32.18 -4.14 -6.60
N CYS A 81 -31.94 -3.21 -5.67
CA CYS A 81 -31.67 -3.53 -4.28
C CYS A 81 -32.96 -4.06 -3.62
N VAL A 82 -32.93 -5.31 -3.16
CA VAL A 82 -34.05 -5.96 -2.45
C VAL A 82 -33.83 -6.05 -0.94
N GLY A 83 -32.62 -5.74 -0.47
CA GLY A 83 -32.30 -5.69 0.94
C GLY A 83 -30.81 -5.77 1.20
N PHE A 84 -30.48 -6.16 2.42
CA PHE A 84 -29.13 -6.25 2.94
C PHE A 84 -28.96 -7.55 3.73
N ARG A 85 -27.74 -8.07 3.71
CA ARG A 85 -27.29 -9.19 4.53
C ARG A 85 -26.18 -8.73 5.46
N LYS A 86 -26.23 -9.18 6.70
CA LYS A 86 -25.20 -9.00 7.72
C LYS A 86 -24.80 -10.38 8.22
N SER A 87 -23.49 -10.63 8.31
CA SER A 87 -22.95 -11.86 8.87
C SER A 87 -22.24 -11.57 10.20
N LEU A 88 -22.50 -12.43 11.17
CA LEU A 88 -21.84 -12.45 12.48
C LEU A 88 -21.37 -13.89 12.74
N GLY A 89 -20.11 -14.16 12.40
CA GLY A 89 -19.61 -15.54 12.30
C GLY A 89 -20.36 -16.30 11.20
N ASP A 90 -20.92 -17.46 11.56
CA ASP A 90 -21.67 -18.33 10.64
C ASP A 90 -23.16 -17.99 10.57
N THR A 91 -23.62 -16.98 11.33
CA THR A 91 -25.02 -16.57 11.35
C THR A 91 -25.27 -15.42 10.39
N TYR A 92 -26.32 -15.53 9.58
CA TYR A 92 -26.77 -14.50 8.65
C TYR A 92 -28.05 -13.85 9.13
N PHE A 93 -28.10 -12.53 9.00
CA PHE A 93 -29.27 -11.71 9.24
C PHE A 93 -29.58 -10.91 7.97
N TYR A 94 -30.86 -10.69 7.72
CA TYR A 94 -31.37 -10.04 6.54
C TYR A 94 -32.22 -8.84 6.92
N SER A 95 -32.19 -7.80 6.11
CA SER A 95 -32.96 -6.57 6.33
C SER A 95 -33.40 -5.98 4.99
N PRO A 96 -34.69 -5.68 4.77
CA PRO A 96 -35.14 -5.01 3.56
C PRO A 96 -34.58 -3.58 3.41
N ASP A 97 -34.32 -2.89 4.52
CA ASP A 97 -33.98 -1.46 4.56
C ASP A 97 -32.62 -1.15 5.22
N GLY A 98 -32.00 -2.14 5.87
CA GLY A 98 -30.72 -2.02 6.57
C GLY A 98 -30.86 -1.64 8.06
N TYR A 99 -32.08 -1.44 8.56
CA TYR A 99 -32.36 -1.01 9.93
C TYR A 99 -32.92 -2.14 10.79
N ALA A 100 -33.89 -2.90 10.26
CA ALA A 100 -34.52 -4.01 10.97
C ALA A 100 -34.01 -5.36 10.48
N TRP A 101 -33.41 -6.15 11.37
CA TRP A 101 -32.73 -7.41 11.04
C TRP A 101 -33.56 -8.63 11.48
N SER A 102 -33.72 -9.60 10.59
CA SER A 102 -34.36 -10.88 10.87
C SER A 102 -33.49 -12.04 10.37
N GLY A 103 -33.79 -13.27 10.82
CA GLY A 103 -33.21 -14.48 10.24
C GLY A 103 -33.92 -14.96 8.97
N GLN A 104 -34.92 -14.22 8.48
CA GLN A 104 -35.68 -14.60 7.31
C GLN A 104 -34.90 -14.25 6.05
N GLU A 105 -34.51 -15.27 5.30
CA GLU A 105 -33.80 -15.08 4.04
C GLU A 105 -34.64 -14.28 3.03
N ILE A 106 -33.97 -13.33 2.36
CA ILE A 106 -34.53 -12.58 1.24
C ILE A 106 -34.03 -13.25 -0.03
N THR A 107 -34.89 -13.53 -1.01
CA THR A 107 -34.45 -14.07 -2.30
C THR A 107 -33.65 -13.02 -3.08
N PHE A 108 -32.44 -13.35 -3.52
CA PHE A 108 -31.58 -12.48 -4.32
C PHE A 108 -30.82 -13.25 -5.41
N GLU A 109 -30.34 -12.54 -6.40
CA GLU A 109 -29.52 -13.07 -7.51
C GLU A 109 -28.03 -12.81 -7.26
N GLU A 110 -27.71 -11.62 -6.74
CA GLU A 110 -26.33 -11.16 -6.52
C GLU A 110 -26.18 -10.47 -5.16
N GLU A 111 -24.99 -10.54 -4.59
CA GLU A 111 -24.63 -9.85 -3.36
C GLU A 111 -23.38 -8.99 -3.57
N HIS A 112 -23.47 -7.72 -3.21
CA HIS A 112 -22.35 -6.78 -3.29
C HIS A 112 -21.81 -6.51 -1.91
N ALA A 113 -20.54 -6.80 -1.71
CA ALA A 113 -19.93 -6.68 -0.40
C ALA A 113 -19.66 -5.21 -0.04
N ASP A 114 -19.77 -4.89 1.24
CA ASP A 114 -19.39 -3.59 1.80
C ASP A 114 -17.90 -3.34 1.55
N THR A 115 -17.60 -2.13 1.07
CA THR A 115 -16.25 -1.69 0.74
C THR A 115 -15.50 -1.18 1.97
N GLY A 116 -16.20 -0.97 3.09
CA GLY A 116 -15.71 -0.31 4.29
C GLY A 116 -15.73 1.21 4.19
N LEU A 117 -16.13 1.76 3.04
CA LEU A 117 -16.26 3.19 2.84
C LEU A 117 -17.64 3.70 3.27
N ARG A 118 -17.68 4.99 3.57
CA ARG A 118 -18.88 5.75 3.92
C ARG A 118 -18.92 7.05 3.15
N ASP A 119 -20.13 7.50 2.81
CA ASP A 119 -20.33 8.84 2.24
C ASP A 119 -20.42 9.93 3.32
N HIS A 120 -20.70 11.17 2.94
CA HIS A 120 -20.86 12.28 3.89
C HIS A 120 -22.07 12.15 4.84
N LYS A 121 -23.06 11.34 4.48
CA LYS A 121 -24.27 11.05 5.25
C LYS A 121 -24.12 9.77 6.08
N ASP A 122 -22.90 9.24 6.19
CA ASP A 122 -22.58 7.98 6.86
C ASP A 122 -23.27 6.75 6.24
N GLN A 123 -23.64 6.83 4.96
CA GLN A 123 -24.20 5.71 4.22
C GLN A 123 -23.10 4.76 3.77
N ARG A 124 -23.37 3.45 3.86
CA ARG A 124 -22.44 2.40 3.42
C ARG A 124 -22.30 2.41 1.90
N VAL A 125 -21.06 2.35 1.44
CA VAL A 125 -20.73 2.22 0.03
C VAL A 125 -20.42 0.76 -0.27
N PHE A 126 -21.12 0.21 -1.25
CA PHE A 126 -20.99 -1.19 -1.64
C PHE A 126 -20.30 -1.32 -3.00
N ASP A 127 -19.87 -2.54 -3.30
CA ASP A 127 -19.33 -2.89 -4.61
C ASP A 127 -20.34 -2.55 -5.74
N GLY A 128 -19.85 -1.89 -6.78
CA GLY A 128 -20.65 -1.38 -7.89
C GLY A 128 -21.40 -0.07 -7.63
N ASP A 129 -21.20 0.61 -6.50
CA ASP A 129 -21.80 1.94 -6.29
C ASP A 129 -21.13 3.01 -7.16
N ILE A 130 -21.96 3.85 -7.77
CA ILE A 130 -21.52 5.05 -8.50
C ILE A 130 -21.51 6.20 -7.51
N VAL A 131 -20.34 6.77 -7.29
CA VAL A 131 -20.10 7.79 -6.29
C VAL A 131 -19.55 9.07 -6.89
N VAL A 132 -19.92 10.20 -6.30
CA VAL A 132 -19.24 11.47 -6.51
C VAL A 132 -18.23 11.65 -5.40
N PHE A 133 -16.98 11.99 -5.73
CA PHE A 133 -15.95 12.27 -4.74
C PHE A 133 -15.38 13.68 -4.89
N SER A 134 -14.96 14.26 -3.77
CA SER A 134 -14.23 15.53 -3.77
C SER A 134 -12.73 15.27 -3.73
N SER A 135 -12.02 15.48 -4.84
CA SER A 135 -10.55 15.53 -4.80
C SER A 135 -10.11 16.91 -4.29
N LYS A 136 -9.38 16.94 -3.17
CA LYS A 136 -8.69 18.17 -2.72
C LYS A 136 -7.44 18.47 -3.56
N VAL A 137 -7.00 17.55 -4.42
CA VAL A 137 -5.80 17.71 -5.24
C VAL A 137 -6.16 18.49 -6.50
N GLY A 138 -5.76 19.77 -6.56
CA GLY A 138 -5.76 20.56 -7.81
C GLY A 138 -6.97 21.47 -8.05
N GLY A 139 -7.82 21.72 -7.05
CA GLY A 139 -8.75 22.85 -7.09
C GLY A 139 -9.93 22.78 -8.08
N ARG A 140 -10.22 21.66 -8.76
CA ARG A 140 -11.46 21.52 -9.55
C ARG A 140 -11.94 20.09 -9.84
N GLN A 141 -13.28 20.01 -9.87
CA GLN A 141 -14.22 18.97 -10.30
C GLN A 141 -14.47 17.79 -9.36
N THR A 142 -15.68 17.77 -8.80
CA THR A 142 -16.40 16.55 -8.42
C THR A 142 -16.38 15.60 -9.61
N ARG A 143 -15.88 14.38 -9.40
CA ARG A 143 -15.85 13.34 -10.43
C ARG A 143 -16.75 12.20 -10.00
N GLN A 144 -17.37 11.59 -11.00
CA GLN A 144 -18.08 10.33 -10.83
C GLN A 144 -17.07 9.19 -10.98
N ALA A 145 -17.14 8.22 -10.08
CA ALA A 145 -16.40 6.98 -10.21
C ALA A 145 -17.28 5.83 -9.73
N VAL A 146 -16.97 4.65 -10.24
CA VAL A 146 -17.53 3.40 -9.74
C VAL A 146 -16.60 2.87 -8.65
N ILE A 147 -17.16 2.49 -7.51
CA ILE A 147 -16.43 1.73 -6.51
C ILE A 147 -16.49 0.26 -6.87
N LEU A 148 -15.34 -0.37 -7.02
CA LEU A 148 -15.24 -1.79 -7.22
C LEU A 148 -14.47 -2.43 -6.07
N LYS A 149 -14.94 -3.56 -5.56
CA LYS A 149 -14.25 -4.30 -4.50
C LYS A 149 -13.40 -5.41 -5.10
N HIS A 150 -12.11 -5.37 -4.83
CA HIS A 150 -11.20 -6.44 -5.18
C HIS A 150 -10.82 -7.24 -3.92
N ARG A 151 -10.72 -8.57 -4.08
CA ARG A 151 -10.42 -9.53 -2.99
C ARG A 151 -9.22 -9.12 -2.14
N ASP A 152 -8.09 -8.85 -2.78
CA ASP A 152 -6.83 -8.55 -2.09
C ASP A 152 -6.58 -7.07 -1.82
N TRP A 153 -7.32 -6.18 -2.50
CA TRP A 153 -6.99 -4.74 -2.53
C TRP A 153 -7.99 -3.85 -1.82
N GLY A 154 -9.13 -4.40 -1.43
CA GLY A 154 -10.24 -3.63 -0.88
C GLY A 154 -10.92 -2.82 -1.97
N ALA A 155 -11.24 -1.57 -1.67
CA ALA A 155 -11.95 -0.69 -2.59
C ALA A 155 -11.01 -0.10 -3.65
N LEU A 156 -11.50 -0.07 -4.90
CA LEU A 156 -10.89 0.57 -6.05
C LEU A 156 -11.86 1.62 -6.60
N PHE A 157 -11.36 2.79 -6.97
CA PHE A 157 -12.09 3.77 -7.77
C PHE A 157 -11.83 3.50 -9.24
N TRP A 158 -12.87 3.33 -10.02
CA TRP A 158 -12.81 3.29 -11.47
C TRP A 158 -13.48 4.52 -12.08
N ASP A 159 -12.72 5.30 -12.85
CA ASP A 159 -13.22 6.41 -13.66
C ASP A 159 -13.59 5.86 -15.06
N PRO A 160 -14.89 5.72 -15.39
CA PRO A 160 -15.32 5.09 -16.64
C PRO A 160 -15.02 5.93 -17.88
N GLU A 161 -14.85 7.26 -17.74
CA GLU A 161 -14.51 8.17 -18.83
C GLU A 161 -13.02 8.07 -19.18
N ARG A 162 -12.15 7.93 -18.17
CA ARG A 162 -10.70 7.87 -18.35
C ARG A 162 -10.12 6.47 -18.38
N GLU A 163 -10.95 5.47 -18.09
CA GLU A 163 -10.56 4.07 -17.92
C GLU A 163 -9.42 3.92 -16.89
N LEU A 164 -9.42 4.79 -15.89
CA LEU A 164 -8.40 4.83 -14.86
C LEU A 164 -8.92 4.14 -13.60
N MET A 165 -8.16 3.15 -13.11
CA MET A 165 -8.41 2.51 -11.83
C MET A 165 -7.39 2.94 -10.78
N GLN A 166 -7.88 3.36 -9.61
CA GLN A 166 -7.07 3.84 -8.51
C GLN A 166 -7.46 3.11 -7.22
N LYS A 167 -6.47 2.52 -6.54
CA LYS A 167 -6.68 1.91 -5.23
C LYS A 167 -7.06 2.97 -4.18
N VAL A 168 -8.08 2.69 -3.37
CA VAL A 168 -8.41 3.50 -2.20
C VAL A 168 -7.44 3.13 -1.06
N PRO A 169 -6.62 4.06 -0.56
CA PRO A 169 -5.70 3.74 0.52
C PRO A 169 -6.48 3.39 1.80
N ALA A 170 -6.21 2.21 2.36
CA ALA A 170 -6.77 1.82 3.66
C ALA A 170 -6.39 2.87 4.72
N GLY A 171 -7.36 3.31 5.52
CA GLY A 171 -7.15 4.24 6.64
C GLY A 171 -6.96 5.72 6.28
N LYS A 172 -6.95 6.11 4.99
CA LYS A 172 -6.87 7.53 4.57
C LYS A 172 -8.17 8.04 3.96
N THR A 173 -9.28 7.86 4.68
CA THR A 173 -10.62 8.35 4.30
C THR A 173 -10.67 9.88 4.14
N GLY A 174 -9.73 10.62 4.74
CA GLY A 174 -9.69 12.08 4.65
C GLY A 174 -9.36 12.66 3.27
N ILE A 175 -8.65 11.91 2.41
CA ILE A 175 -8.28 12.37 1.05
C ILE A 175 -9.34 11.99 0.03
N PHE A 176 -9.92 10.79 0.17
CA PHE A 176 -10.97 10.27 -0.69
C PHE A 176 -12.28 10.22 0.09
N ARG A 177 -12.90 11.39 0.25
CA ARG A 177 -14.24 11.47 0.86
C ARG A 177 -15.27 11.27 -0.24
N VAL A 178 -16.03 10.18 -0.14
CA VAL A 178 -17.22 9.98 -0.96
C VAL A 178 -18.21 11.08 -0.56
N LYS A 179 -18.50 11.96 -1.52
CA LYS A 179 -19.47 13.03 -1.33
C LYS A 179 -20.85 12.41 -1.34
N GLU A 180 -21.25 11.69 -2.36
CA GLU A 180 -22.60 11.14 -2.45
C GLU A 180 -22.61 9.88 -3.31
N ILE A 181 -23.52 8.96 -3.00
CA ILE A 181 -23.85 7.82 -3.84
C ILE A 181 -24.96 8.28 -4.78
N ILE A 182 -24.70 8.26 -6.09
CA ILE A 182 -25.64 8.74 -7.12
C ILE A 182 -26.35 7.61 -7.85
N GLY A 183 -25.85 6.38 -7.74
CA GLY A 183 -26.43 5.23 -8.41
C GLY A 183 -25.61 3.97 -8.22
N THR A 184 -25.87 3.00 -9.08
CA THR A 184 -25.17 1.71 -9.08
C THR A 184 -24.95 1.25 -10.51
N ILE A 185 -23.84 0.57 -10.79
CA ILE A 185 -23.57 0.05 -12.15
C ILE A 185 -24.60 -0.97 -12.61
N HIS A 186 -25.37 -1.54 -11.69
CA HIS A 186 -26.36 -2.57 -11.99
C HIS A 186 -27.60 -2.03 -12.70
N SER A 187 -27.84 -0.73 -12.62
CA SER A 187 -28.85 -0.08 -13.47
C SER A 187 -28.37 0.14 -14.91
N ASP A 188 -27.08 -0.07 -15.20
CA ASP A 188 -26.46 0.13 -16.52
C ASP A 188 -25.61 -1.08 -16.93
N PRO A 189 -26.19 -2.05 -17.67
CA PRO A 189 -25.49 -3.25 -18.10
C PRO A 189 -24.19 -3.00 -18.87
N ALA A 190 -24.12 -1.91 -19.66
CA ALA A 190 -22.93 -1.57 -20.44
C ALA A 190 -21.78 -1.11 -19.52
N LEU A 191 -22.11 -0.29 -18.51
CA LEU A 191 -21.14 0.14 -17.51
C LEU A 191 -20.66 -1.05 -16.66
N ARG A 192 -21.56 -1.99 -16.34
CA ARG A 192 -21.24 -3.23 -15.62
C ARG A 192 -20.27 -4.12 -16.40
N GLU A 193 -20.55 -4.39 -17.68
CA GLU A 193 -19.66 -5.21 -18.53
C GLU A 193 -18.28 -4.56 -18.69
N LYS A 194 -18.26 -3.24 -18.93
CA LYS A 194 -17.01 -2.48 -18.99
C LYS A 194 -16.24 -2.55 -17.67
N GLY A 195 -16.92 -2.43 -16.52
CA GLY A 195 -16.32 -2.54 -15.20
C GLY A 195 -15.73 -3.93 -14.92
N GLN A 196 -16.41 -5.00 -15.34
CA GLN A 196 -15.91 -6.37 -15.24
C GLN A 196 -14.67 -6.57 -16.12
N SER A 197 -14.68 -6.07 -17.36
CA SER A 197 -13.52 -6.12 -18.25
C SER A 197 -12.32 -5.35 -17.67
N VAL A 198 -12.57 -4.14 -17.15
CA VAL A 198 -11.53 -3.34 -16.51
C VAL A 198 -10.99 -4.03 -15.25
N MET A 199 -11.84 -4.63 -14.42
CA MET A 199 -11.42 -5.40 -13.25
C MET A 199 -10.60 -6.64 -13.62
N ALA A 200 -11.02 -7.39 -14.64
CA ALA A 200 -10.30 -8.56 -15.12
C ALA A 200 -8.91 -8.23 -15.64
N ASN A 201 -8.75 -7.04 -16.24
CA ASN A 201 -7.47 -6.54 -16.74
C ASN A 201 -6.69 -5.70 -15.72
N TYR A 202 -7.26 -5.43 -14.55
CA TYR A 202 -6.61 -4.60 -13.55
C TYR A 202 -5.71 -5.41 -12.66
N SER A 203 -4.42 -5.21 -12.86
CA SER A 203 -3.42 -5.51 -11.84
C SER A 203 -2.80 -4.19 -11.40
N PRO A 204 -3.04 -3.74 -10.16
CA PRO A 204 -2.42 -2.53 -9.62
C PRO A 204 -0.88 -2.66 -9.53
N TYR A 205 -0.34 -3.86 -9.78
CA TYR A 205 1.07 -4.14 -9.81
C TYR A 205 1.67 -4.18 -11.22
N ASP A 206 0.89 -4.14 -12.30
CA ASP A 206 1.45 -4.33 -13.65
C ASP A 206 2.29 -3.14 -14.13
N VAL A 207 2.04 -1.95 -13.58
CA VAL A 207 2.70 -0.73 -14.04
C VAL A 207 3.53 -0.10 -12.94
N ALA A 208 4.85 -0.12 -13.14
CA ALA A 208 5.81 0.59 -12.30
C ALA A 208 5.51 2.10 -12.25
N THR A 209 5.38 2.67 -11.06
CA THR A 209 5.25 4.14 -10.94
C THR A 209 6.58 4.82 -11.25
N TRP A 210 6.55 6.07 -11.75
CA TRP A 210 7.79 6.80 -12.05
C TRP A 210 8.67 7.01 -10.80
N SER A 211 8.06 7.21 -9.63
CA SER A 211 8.79 7.33 -8.36
C SER A 211 9.54 6.04 -8.01
N GLU A 212 9.02 4.87 -8.37
CA GLU A 212 9.70 3.59 -8.20
C GLU A 212 10.86 3.43 -9.18
N VAL A 213 10.66 3.82 -10.45
CA VAL A 213 11.73 3.82 -11.46
C VAL A 213 12.86 4.74 -11.01
N PHE A 214 12.57 5.98 -10.60
CA PHE A 214 13.58 6.91 -10.11
C PHE A 214 14.23 6.44 -8.81
N GLY A 215 13.47 5.83 -7.90
CA GLY A 215 14.01 5.26 -6.67
C GLY A 215 15.00 4.12 -6.93
N LEU A 216 14.69 3.22 -7.86
CA LEU A 216 15.59 2.15 -8.28
C LEU A 216 16.86 2.71 -8.91
N VAL A 217 16.71 3.61 -9.88
CA VAL A 217 17.84 4.22 -10.60
C VAL A 217 18.75 4.99 -9.64
N ALA A 218 18.17 5.78 -8.72
CA ALA A 218 18.93 6.50 -7.70
C ALA A 218 19.70 5.55 -6.77
N SER A 219 19.08 4.44 -6.34
CA SER A 219 19.74 3.40 -5.54
C SER A 219 20.95 2.81 -6.28
N MET A 220 20.78 2.45 -7.56
CA MET A 220 21.85 1.93 -8.40
C MET A 220 23.00 2.94 -8.55
N PHE A 221 22.71 4.21 -8.86
CA PHE A 221 23.75 5.25 -8.98
C PHE A 221 24.47 5.52 -7.66
N ALA A 222 23.76 5.53 -6.53
CA ALA A 222 24.37 5.74 -5.22
C ALA A 222 25.39 4.63 -4.88
N VAL A 223 25.02 3.37 -5.10
CA VAL A 223 25.92 2.24 -4.85
C VAL A 223 27.09 2.22 -5.83
N VAL A 224 26.86 2.48 -7.12
CA VAL A 224 27.93 2.59 -8.12
C VAL A 224 28.90 3.72 -7.77
N GLY A 225 28.39 4.89 -7.39
CA GLY A 225 29.21 6.03 -6.96
C GLY A 225 30.09 5.71 -5.76
N LEU A 226 29.53 5.01 -4.76
CA LEU A 226 30.29 4.54 -3.60
C LEU A 226 31.38 3.54 -4.00
N VAL A 227 31.05 2.56 -4.85
CA VAL A 227 31.99 1.56 -5.35
C VAL A 227 33.12 2.19 -6.17
N ILE A 228 32.83 3.21 -6.99
CA ILE A 228 33.84 3.98 -7.72
C ILE A 228 34.74 4.77 -6.76
N GLY A 229 34.15 5.44 -5.75
CA GLY A 229 34.91 6.19 -4.76
C GLY A 229 35.89 5.31 -3.99
N VAL A 230 35.44 4.14 -3.52
CA VAL A 230 36.30 3.14 -2.85
C VAL A 230 37.40 2.64 -3.79
N GLN A 231 37.07 2.34 -5.05
CA GLN A 231 38.06 1.90 -6.03
C GLN A 231 39.14 2.94 -6.28
N TYR A 232 38.75 4.20 -6.43
CA TYR A 232 39.69 5.30 -6.64
C TYR A 232 40.60 5.50 -5.43
N MET A 233 40.06 5.43 -4.22
CA MET A 233 40.86 5.55 -2.99
C MET A 233 41.85 4.40 -2.80
N LEU A 234 41.45 3.16 -3.08
CA LEU A 234 42.27 1.98 -2.81
C LEU A 234 43.27 1.66 -3.94
N TRP A 235 42.88 1.87 -5.19
CA TRP A 235 43.65 1.42 -6.35
C TRP A 235 44.06 2.54 -7.31
N GLY A 236 43.58 3.77 -7.11
CA GLY A 236 43.83 4.88 -8.04
C GLY A 236 43.24 4.68 -9.45
N ALA A 237 42.45 3.62 -9.66
CA ALA A 237 41.89 3.25 -10.94
C ALA A 237 40.50 2.62 -10.80
N ILE A 238 39.64 2.87 -11.78
CA ILE A 238 38.28 2.33 -11.82
C ILE A 238 38.29 1.02 -12.63
N ARG A 239 37.85 -0.08 -12.01
CA ARG A 239 37.70 -1.39 -12.64
C ARG A 239 36.23 -1.61 -13.02
N PRO A 240 35.90 -1.77 -14.32
CA PRO A 240 34.52 -1.88 -14.78
C PRO A 240 33.70 -2.99 -14.12
N ILE A 241 34.30 -4.16 -13.91
CA ILE A 241 33.63 -5.35 -13.32
C ILE A 241 33.10 -5.06 -11.91
N LEU A 242 33.88 -4.37 -11.08
CA LEU A 242 33.46 -4.03 -9.72
C LEU A 242 32.31 -3.02 -9.73
N SER A 243 32.39 -2.03 -10.63
CA SER A 243 31.31 -1.05 -10.81
C SER A 243 30.00 -1.71 -11.28
N SER A 244 30.06 -2.73 -12.14
CA SER A 244 28.89 -3.54 -12.52
C SER A 244 28.30 -4.30 -11.32
N GLY A 245 29.15 -4.83 -10.42
CA GLY A 245 28.69 -5.40 -9.15
C GLY A 245 27.91 -4.40 -8.29
N GLY A 246 28.32 -3.12 -8.31
CA GLY A 246 27.60 -2.03 -7.64
C GLY A 246 26.19 -1.77 -8.22
N VAL A 247 26.03 -1.87 -9.54
CA VAL A 247 24.73 -1.75 -10.21
C VAL A 247 23.77 -2.84 -9.70
N PHE A 248 24.23 -4.09 -9.69
CA PHE A 248 23.47 -5.23 -9.21
C PHE A 248 23.11 -5.07 -7.71
N ALA A 249 24.10 -4.73 -6.86
CA ALA A 249 23.86 -4.55 -5.43
C ALA A 249 22.85 -3.42 -5.14
N GLY A 250 22.89 -2.32 -5.89
CA GLY A 250 21.94 -1.23 -5.76
C GLY A 250 20.51 -1.61 -6.18
N ALA A 251 20.37 -2.42 -7.25
CA ALA A 251 19.06 -2.96 -7.65
C ALA A 251 18.52 -3.97 -6.63
N TRP A 252 19.37 -4.89 -6.16
CA TRP A 252 19.03 -5.86 -5.13
C TRP A 252 18.58 -5.18 -3.83
N LEU A 253 19.32 -4.19 -3.33
CA LEU A 253 18.98 -3.44 -2.11
C LEU A 253 17.63 -2.74 -2.24
N TYR A 254 17.35 -2.16 -3.41
CA TYR A 254 16.07 -1.51 -3.70
C TYR A 254 14.91 -2.52 -3.62
N PHE A 255 15.02 -3.65 -4.32
CA PHE A 255 13.99 -4.69 -4.31
C PHE A 255 13.79 -5.30 -2.93
N TYR A 256 14.88 -5.59 -2.22
CA TYR A 256 14.85 -6.12 -0.87
C TYR A 256 14.09 -5.18 0.08
N ARG A 257 14.44 -3.88 0.09
CA ARG A 257 13.77 -2.88 0.93
C ARG A 257 12.31 -2.68 0.56
N LYS A 258 11.97 -2.70 -0.74
CA LYS A 258 10.58 -2.57 -1.18
C LYS A 258 9.73 -3.76 -0.74
N ARG A 259 10.25 -4.98 -0.88
CA ARG A 259 9.55 -6.20 -0.47
C ARG A 259 9.31 -6.27 1.03
N GLN A 260 10.25 -5.80 1.85
CA GLN A 260 10.04 -5.72 3.30
C GLN A 260 8.87 -4.81 3.71
N GLY A 261 8.55 -3.79 2.90
CA GLY A 261 7.42 -2.89 3.17
C GLY A 261 6.08 -3.39 2.63
N ASP A 262 6.09 -4.23 1.59
CA ASP A 262 4.90 -4.78 0.93
C ASP A 262 5.28 -6.10 0.25
N GLU A 263 4.96 -7.22 0.90
CA GLU A 263 5.33 -8.57 0.41
C GLU A 263 4.68 -8.93 -0.94
N ALA A 264 3.55 -8.30 -1.25
CA ALA A 264 2.80 -8.51 -2.48
C ALA A 264 3.32 -7.64 -3.64
N TRP A 265 4.20 -6.66 -3.34
CA TRP A 265 4.62 -5.63 -4.28
C TRP A 265 5.33 -6.13 -5.54
N LEU A 266 6.12 -7.22 -5.43
CA LEU A 266 6.94 -7.75 -6.51
C LEU A 266 6.20 -8.86 -7.28
N THR A 267 5.63 -8.49 -8.42
CA THR A 267 5.12 -9.43 -9.43
C THR A 267 6.06 -9.51 -10.63
N ARG A 268 5.96 -10.58 -11.42
CA ARG A 268 6.83 -10.75 -12.60
C ARG A 268 6.59 -9.65 -13.64
N VAL A 269 5.32 -9.32 -13.91
CA VAL A 269 4.95 -8.24 -14.85
C VAL A 269 5.55 -6.92 -14.41
N ARG A 270 5.47 -6.60 -13.10
CA ARG A 270 6.04 -5.38 -12.54
C ARG A 270 7.55 -5.32 -12.71
N LEU A 271 8.25 -6.43 -12.44
CA LEU A 271 9.70 -6.48 -12.57
C LEU A 271 10.13 -6.09 -13.98
N PHE A 272 9.50 -6.67 -15.01
CA PHE A 272 9.80 -6.32 -16.40
C PHE A 272 9.42 -4.87 -16.75
N SER A 273 8.29 -4.39 -16.24
CA SER A 273 7.85 -3.00 -16.39
C SER A 273 8.86 -2.00 -15.79
N ILE A 274 9.37 -2.28 -14.57
CA ILE A 274 10.43 -1.50 -13.92
C ILE A 274 11.72 -1.59 -14.72
N ALA A 275 12.14 -2.80 -15.10
CA ALA A 275 13.41 -3.02 -15.81
C ALA A 275 13.45 -2.27 -17.15
N GLN A 276 12.38 -2.34 -17.94
CA GLN A 276 12.29 -1.64 -19.22
C GLN A 276 12.37 -0.11 -19.03
N ARG A 277 11.61 0.45 -18.10
CA ARG A 277 11.58 1.90 -17.85
C ARG A 277 12.91 2.41 -17.27
N ALA A 278 13.45 1.71 -16.29
CA ALA A 278 14.73 2.06 -15.67
C ALA A 278 15.87 1.99 -16.68
N SER A 279 15.89 0.96 -17.54
CA SER A 279 16.87 0.85 -18.62
C SER A 279 16.79 2.04 -19.59
N GLY A 280 15.57 2.50 -19.92
CA GLY A 280 15.37 3.73 -20.69
C GLY A 280 15.96 4.97 -20.02
N VAL A 281 15.79 5.13 -18.69
CA VAL A 281 16.42 6.21 -17.93
C VAL A 281 17.94 6.10 -17.96
N PHE A 282 18.50 4.91 -17.79
CA PHE A 282 19.95 4.68 -17.91
C PHE A 282 20.49 5.06 -19.29
N THR A 283 19.78 4.72 -20.37
CA THR A 283 20.13 5.14 -21.72
C THR A 283 20.18 6.67 -21.82
N LEU A 284 19.15 7.37 -21.33
CA LEU A 284 19.09 8.83 -21.38
C LEU A 284 20.22 9.48 -20.58
N VAL A 285 20.50 9.00 -19.37
CA VAL A 285 21.59 9.51 -18.54
C VAL A 285 22.94 9.24 -19.19
N GLY A 286 23.14 8.05 -19.77
CA GLY A 286 24.34 7.70 -20.51
C GLY A 286 24.57 8.60 -21.74
N CYS A 287 23.52 8.84 -22.52
CA CYS A 287 23.56 9.76 -23.66
C CYS A 287 23.84 11.21 -23.22
N ALA A 288 23.24 11.67 -22.13
CA ALA A 288 23.46 13.01 -21.61
C ALA A 288 24.89 13.20 -21.08
N ALA A 289 25.42 12.23 -20.33
CA ALA A 289 26.80 12.23 -19.87
C ALA A 289 27.79 12.23 -21.05
N TYR A 290 27.49 11.46 -22.10
CA TYR A 290 28.27 11.46 -23.33
C TYR A 290 28.25 12.81 -24.05
N ALA A 291 27.08 13.42 -24.22
CA ALA A 291 26.96 14.73 -24.83
C ALA A 291 27.73 15.80 -24.03
N ALA A 292 27.70 15.74 -22.71
CA ALA A 292 28.48 16.63 -21.84
C ALA A 292 29.99 16.45 -22.05
N LEU A 293 30.48 15.21 -22.21
CA LEU A 293 31.89 14.93 -22.50
C LEU A 293 32.32 15.46 -23.88
N LEU A 294 31.45 15.36 -24.90
CA LEU A 294 31.73 15.92 -26.23
C LEU A 294 31.77 17.45 -26.21
N LEU A 295 30.83 18.09 -25.51
CA LEU A 295 30.72 19.55 -25.44
C LEU A 295 31.75 20.19 -24.50
N GLY A 296 32.22 19.44 -23.49
CA GLY A 296 33.18 19.91 -22.50
C GLY A 296 34.59 20.17 -23.03
N GLY A 297 34.84 19.96 -24.33
CA GLY A 297 36.12 20.22 -24.98
C GLY A 297 37.18 19.22 -24.51
N THR A 298 37.44 18.20 -25.32
CA THR A 298 38.57 17.30 -25.14
C THR A 298 39.88 17.98 -25.56
N ALA A 299 40.23 19.06 -24.84
CA ALA A 299 41.54 19.70 -24.94
C ALA A 299 42.60 18.69 -24.42
N GLY A 300 43.09 17.82 -25.29
CA GLY A 300 44.16 16.86 -24.98
C GLY A 300 44.01 15.42 -25.50
N LEU A 301 42.95 15.07 -26.24
CA LEU A 301 42.78 13.71 -26.81
C LEU A 301 43.02 13.70 -28.33
N ASP A 302 44.23 14.07 -28.76
CA ASP A 302 44.55 14.18 -30.20
C ASP A 302 44.84 12.84 -30.90
N GLU A 303 45.03 11.72 -30.18
CA GLU A 303 45.41 10.44 -30.83
C GLU A 303 44.29 9.38 -30.92
N ALA A 304 43.13 9.56 -30.29
CA ALA A 304 42.06 8.55 -30.25
C ALA A 304 40.91 8.79 -31.27
N ARG A 305 41.21 9.39 -32.43
CA ARG A 305 40.19 9.88 -33.38
C ARG A 305 39.57 8.85 -34.33
N ALA A 306 39.95 7.57 -34.29
CA ALA A 306 39.45 6.64 -35.29
C ALA A 306 37.98 6.21 -35.08
N HIS A 307 37.50 5.90 -33.86
CA HIS A 307 36.08 5.51 -33.65
C HIS A 307 35.52 5.83 -32.24
N PRO A 308 35.64 7.07 -31.73
CA PRO A 308 35.09 7.42 -30.41
C PRO A 308 33.58 7.16 -30.33
N PHE A 309 32.85 7.36 -31.44
CA PHE A 309 31.41 7.13 -31.51
C PHE A 309 31.04 5.65 -31.33
N GLY A 310 31.77 4.73 -31.98
CA GLY A 310 31.50 3.29 -31.91
C GLY A 310 31.82 2.69 -30.53
N ALA A 311 32.94 3.11 -29.93
CA ALA A 311 33.33 2.67 -28.60
C ALA A 311 32.36 3.15 -27.52
N LEU A 312 31.93 4.42 -27.58
CA LEU A 312 30.99 4.99 -26.60
C LEU A 312 29.55 4.48 -26.78
N LEU A 313 29.08 4.31 -28.02
CA LEU A 313 27.80 3.65 -28.30
C LEU A 313 27.82 2.19 -27.79
N GLY A 314 28.95 1.49 -27.99
CA GLY A 314 29.17 0.15 -27.46
C GLY A 314 29.11 0.11 -25.93
N VAL A 315 29.77 1.04 -25.24
CA VAL A 315 29.72 1.14 -23.77
C VAL A 315 28.31 1.47 -23.28
N ALA A 316 27.62 2.42 -23.89
CA ALA A 316 26.25 2.77 -23.53
C ALA A 316 25.30 1.58 -23.70
N LEU A 317 25.38 0.87 -24.84
CA LEU A 317 24.57 -0.33 -25.10
C LEU A 317 24.87 -1.44 -24.09
N VAL A 318 26.14 -1.69 -23.79
CA VAL A 318 26.56 -2.66 -22.78
C VAL A 318 26.03 -2.29 -21.39
N LEU A 319 26.08 -1.01 -20.99
CA LEU A 319 25.55 -0.56 -19.70
C LEU A 319 24.02 -0.69 -19.63
N VAL A 320 23.31 -0.44 -20.73
CA VAL A 320 21.85 -0.62 -20.81
C VAL A 320 21.50 -2.10 -20.67
N LEU A 321 22.15 -2.99 -21.43
CA LEU A 321 21.91 -4.43 -21.35
C LEU A 321 22.28 -5.00 -19.98
N LEU A 322 23.42 -4.57 -19.42
CA LEU A 322 23.84 -4.97 -18.08
C LEU A 322 22.88 -4.46 -17.01
N SER A 323 22.36 -3.24 -17.12
CA SER A 323 21.39 -2.71 -16.16
C SER A 323 20.07 -3.47 -16.24
N PHE A 324 19.55 -3.75 -17.43
CA PHE A 324 18.34 -4.56 -17.61
C PHE A 324 18.51 -5.96 -16.98
N ALA A 325 19.58 -6.67 -17.34
CA ALA A 325 19.88 -7.99 -16.80
C ALA A 325 20.06 -7.97 -15.27
N SER A 326 20.77 -6.96 -14.75
CA SER A 326 20.99 -6.80 -13.31
C SER A 326 19.69 -6.58 -12.54
N ILE A 327 18.77 -5.78 -13.09
CA ILE A 327 17.46 -5.52 -12.48
C ILE A 327 16.63 -6.80 -12.44
N VAL A 328 16.52 -7.52 -13.57
CA VAL A 328 15.75 -8.77 -13.65
C VAL A 328 16.32 -9.81 -12.69
N LEU A 329 17.63 -10.08 -12.74
CA LEU A 329 18.28 -11.06 -11.86
C LEU A 329 18.13 -10.69 -10.37
N SER A 330 18.26 -9.41 -10.03
CA SER A 330 18.06 -8.95 -8.65
C SER A 330 16.62 -9.18 -8.18
N GLY A 331 15.64 -8.90 -9.06
CA GLY A 331 14.23 -9.16 -8.80
C GLY A 331 13.93 -10.64 -8.60
N ASP A 332 14.45 -11.51 -9.48
CA ASP A 332 14.30 -12.97 -9.39
C ASP A 332 14.88 -13.51 -8.07
N ILE A 333 16.09 -13.08 -7.69
CA ILE A 333 16.73 -13.51 -6.44
C ILE A 333 15.91 -13.08 -5.22
N VAL A 334 15.42 -11.84 -5.20
CA VAL A 334 14.55 -11.36 -4.11
C VAL A 334 13.21 -12.10 -4.11
N ALA A 335 12.69 -12.48 -5.28
CA ALA A 335 11.47 -13.29 -5.39
C ALA A 335 11.66 -14.69 -4.81
N TRP A 336 12.69 -15.40 -5.26
CA TRP A 336 12.96 -16.78 -4.85
C TRP A 336 13.27 -16.93 -3.36
N THR A 337 14.04 -15.99 -2.79
CA THR A 337 14.36 -15.99 -1.35
C THR A 337 13.13 -15.87 -0.43
N HIS A 338 11.97 -15.53 -1.00
CA HIS A 338 10.72 -15.32 -0.27
C HIS A 338 9.55 -16.13 -0.85
N GLY A 339 9.85 -17.30 -1.44
CA GLY A 339 8.85 -18.25 -1.93
C GLY A 339 8.25 -17.94 -3.30
N GLY A 340 8.89 -17.08 -4.09
CA GLY A 340 8.49 -16.76 -5.46
C GLY A 340 7.80 -15.40 -5.62
N TYR A 341 7.25 -15.18 -6.81
CA TYR A 341 6.47 -13.98 -7.12
C TYR A 341 5.10 -14.02 -6.44
N HIS A 342 4.52 -12.84 -6.16
CA HIS A 342 3.21 -12.79 -5.50
C HIS A 342 2.08 -13.41 -6.36
N ASP A 343 2.10 -13.16 -7.67
CA ASP A 343 1.13 -13.69 -8.65
C ASP A 343 1.27 -15.19 -8.91
N GLU A 344 2.41 -15.79 -8.58
CA GLU A 344 2.63 -17.23 -8.62
C GLU A 344 2.09 -17.91 -7.34
N ARG A 345 2.33 -17.29 -6.17
CA ARG A 345 1.87 -17.80 -4.87
C ARG A 345 0.36 -17.74 -4.67
N SER A 346 -0.33 -16.79 -5.30
CA SER A 346 -1.79 -16.66 -5.14
C SER A 346 -2.60 -17.74 -5.88
N LYS A 347 -1.95 -18.52 -6.76
CA LYS A 347 -2.59 -19.59 -7.55
C LYS A 347 -2.46 -20.97 -6.93
N THR A 348 -1.57 -21.13 -5.94
CA THR A 348 -1.37 -22.34 -5.15
C THR A 348 -2.15 -22.26 -3.85
#